data_AF-A0A820A2G0-F1
#
_entry.id   AF-A0A820A2G0-F1
#
_cell.length_a   1.000
_cell.length_b   1.000
_cell.length_c   1.000
_cell.angle_alpha   90.00
_cell.angle_beta   90.00
_cell.angle_gamma   90.00
#
_symmetry.space_group_name_H-M   'P 1'
#
loop_
_entity.id
_entity.type
_entity.pdbx_description
1 polymer ?
#
loop_
_entity_poly.entity_id
_entity_poly.type
_entity_poly.pdbx_seq_one_letter_code
_entity_poly.pdbx_strand_id
1 'polypeptide(L)'
;HYIPLLLIVMCDVIYYAIITPMNDCDRKFSYTKPFCDYSSCMYNSVSFMHFESFTGAVIPSLIIAFGSFFLVLRAICQKRCFQRQVHWRKHCKMTIQLTAITSLFYILYLPPVILSTAKLLGVPSYVGSDYSLYADFFKKFIIFLLPFTCFGTLSKVQNRIKKMLRCCYQRQRRVIIPYDTYMKTTKNNGTLQLKNGIHRT
;
A
#
# COMPACT_ATOMS: atom_id res chain seq x y z
N HIS A 1 5.96 -13.47 -12.17
CA HIS A 1 5.06 -12.47 -11.55
C HIS A 1 5.80 -11.17 -11.23
N TYR A 2 6.98 -11.23 -10.60
CA TYR A 2 7.75 -10.03 -10.25
C TYR A 2 8.63 -9.49 -11.38
N ILE A 3 8.73 -10.19 -12.51
CA ILE A 3 9.57 -9.82 -13.66
C ILE A 3 9.32 -8.36 -14.13
N PRO A 4 8.07 -7.89 -14.33
CA PRO A 4 7.84 -6.51 -14.77
C PRO A 4 8.33 -5.47 -13.75
N LEU A 5 8.16 -5.76 -12.46
CA LEU A 5 8.57 -4.86 -11.38
C LEU A 5 10.10 -4.84 -11.24
N LEU A 6 10.74 -6.00 -11.35
CA LEU A 6 12.20 -6.11 -11.37
C LEU A 6 12.79 -5.35 -12.56
N LEU A 7 12.17 -5.48 -13.75
CA LEU A 7 12.63 -4.81 -14.96
C LEU A 7 12.54 -3.29 -14.84
N ILE A 8 11.45 -2.76 -14.27
CA ILE A 8 11.31 -1.32 -13.99
C ILE A 8 12.42 -0.84 -13.04
N VAL A 9 12.63 -1.55 -11.92
CA VAL A 9 13.68 -1.18 -10.95
C VAL A 9 15.06 -1.20 -11.59
N MET A 10 15.36 -2.21 -12.41
CA MET A 10 16.64 -2.30 -13.12
C MET A 10 16.80 -1.15 -14.13
N CYS A 11 15.76 -0.82 -14.89
CA CYS A 11 15.78 0.33 -15.80
C CYS A 11 16.03 1.65 -15.06
N ASP A 12 15.34 1.88 -13.93
CA ASP A 12 15.53 3.08 -13.11
C ASP A 12 16.97 3.16 -12.57
N VAL A 13 17.50 2.07 -12.02
CA VAL A 13 18.88 2.04 -11.50
C VAL A 13 19.90 2.33 -12.60
N ILE A 14 19.75 1.71 -13.77
CA ILE A 14 20.64 1.95 -14.91
C ILE A 14 20.55 3.41 -15.36
N TYR A 15 19.33 3.95 -15.47
CA TYR A 15 19.11 5.35 -15.84
C TYR A 15 19.81 6.30 -14.88
N TYR A 16 19.58 6.17 -13.56
CA TYR A 16 20.22 7.03 -12.58
C TYR A 16 21.73 6.84 -12.51
N ALA A 17 22.24 5.62 -12.73
CA ALA A 17 23.67 5.35 -12.78
C ALA A 17 24.37 6.05 -13.96
N ILE A 18 23.68 6.22 -15.09
CA ILE A 18 24.19 6.94 -16.26
C ILE A 18 24.10 8.46 -16.06
N ILE A 19 22.97 8.96 -15.53
CA ILE A 19 22.73 10.41 -15.40
C ILE A 19 23.59 11.04 -14.29
N THR A 20 23.80 10.34 -13.17
CA THR A 20 24.53 10.88 -12.01
C THR A 20 25.94 11.38 -12.34
N PRO A 21 26.81 10.63 -13.05
CA PRO A 21 28.18 11.08 -13.37
C PRO A 21 28.22 12.18 -14.43
N MET A 22 27.18 12.37 -15.25
CA MET A 22 27.15 13.43 -16.26
C MET A 22 26.81 14.81 -15.67
N ASN A 23 26.58 14.89 -14.36
CA ASN A 23 25.94 16.02 -13.70
C ASN A 23 26.94 16.78 -12.81
N ASP A 24 28.02 17.29 -13.40
CA ASP A 24 29.00 18.18 -12.74
C ASP A 24 28.45 19.60 -12.59
N CYS A 25 27.34 19.73 -11.87
CA CYS A 25 26.69 21.02 -11.64
C CYS A 25 27.03 21.58 -10.26
N ASP A 26 27.32 22.88 -10.19
CA ASP A 26 27.50 23.62 -8.94
C ASP A 26 26.22 23.52 -8.10
N ARG A 27 26.31 22.79 -6.98
CA ARG A 27 25.18 22.45 -6.12
C ARG A 27 24.68 23.67 -5.36
N LYS A 28 23.72 24.40 -5.92
CA LYS A 28 22.98 25.46 -5.23
C LYS A 28 21.67 24.90 -4.65
N PHE A 29 21.50 25.01 -3.35
CA PHE A 29 20.27 24.61 -2.66
C PHE A 29 19.22 25.71 -2.78
N SER A 30 17.98 25.33 -3.11
CA SER A 30 16.84 26.25 -3.16
C SER A 30 15.89 25.94 -2.00
N TYR A 31 15.80 26.86 -1.05
CA TYR A 31 14.93 26.74 0.14
C TYR A 31 13.48 27.19 -0.10
N THR A 32 13.16 27.68 -1.31
CA THR A 32 11.82 28.19 -1.65
C THR A 32 10.84 27.10 -2.07
N LYS A 33 11.31 25.86 -2.29
CA LYS A 33 10.46 24.72 -2.63
C LYS A 33 10.08 23.92 -1.38
N PRO A 34 8.88 23.30 -1.35
CA PRO A 34 8.42 22.51 -0.21
C PRO A 34 9.30 21.27 0.08
N PHE A 35 10.14 20.88 -0.87
CA PHE A 35 11.26 19.98 -0.64
C PHE A 35 12.55 20.73 -0.98
N CYS A 36 13.58 20.53 -0.14
CA CYS A 36 14.97 20.85 -0.48
C CYS A 36 15.37 19.93 -1.65
N ASP A 37 14.96 20.32 -2.84
CA ASP A 37 15.26 19.63 -4.07
C ASP A 37 16.42 20.35 -4.75
N TYR A 38 17.37 19.56 -5.25
CA TYR A 38 18.47 20.10 -6.00
C TYR A 38 17.89 20.62 -7.31
N SER A 39 18.02 21.92 -7.60
CA SER A 39 17.77 22.40 -8.95
C SER A 39 18.92 21.90 -9.82
N SER A 40 18.84 20.66 -10.29
CA SER A 40 19.82 20.10 -11.22
C SER A 40 19.85 20.96 -12.46
N CYS A 41 21.04 21.43 -12.86
CA CYS A 41 21.22 22.26 -14.05
C CYS A 41 20.69 21.58 -15.33
N MET A 42 20.53 20.24 -15.30
CA MET A 42 19.87 19.42 -16.32
C MET A 42 18.48 19.92 -16.71
N TYR A 43 17.71 20.48 -15.77
CA TYR A 43 16.37 21.01 -16.03
C TYR A 43 16.35 22.29 -16.88
N ASN A 44 17.52 22.89 -17.16
CA ASN A 44 17.58 24.06 -18.03
C ASN A 44 17.42 23.70 -19.51
N SER A 45 17.64 22.43 -19.86
CA SER A 45 17.43 21.94 -21.24
C SER A 45 16.05 21.30 -21.39
N VAL A 46 15.23 21.90 -22.26
CA VAL A 46 13.86 21.43 -22.54
C VAL A 46 13.87 19.98 -23.04
N SER A 47 14.88 19.59 -23.83
CA SER A 47 15.06 18.23 -24.35
C SER A 47 15.22 17.20 -23.23
N PHE A 48 15.99 17.52 -22.18
CA PHE A 48 16.20 16.61 -21.06
C PHE A 48 14.90 16.45 -20.24
N MET A 49 14.17 17.55 -20.03
CA MET A 49 12.87 17.49 -19.35
C MET A 49 11.88 16.59 -20.09
N HIS A 50 11.82 16.66 -21.43
CA HIS A 50 10.99 15.76 -22.21
C HIS A 50 11.47 14.31 -22.13
N PHE A 51 12.79 14.08 -22.18
CA PHE A 51 13.35 12.73 -22.09
C PHE A 51 13.10 12.09 -20.72
N GLU A 52 13.30 12.82 -19.63
CA GLU A 52 13.00 12.35 -18.28
C GLU A 52 11.50 12.10 -18.10
N SER A 53 10.64 13.02 -18.56
CA SER A 53 9.20 12.82 -18.48
C SER A 53 8.74 11.62 -19.32
N PHE A 54 9.34 11.38 -20.49
CA PHE A 54 9.01 10.24 -21.33
C PHE A 54 9.51 8.92 -20.70
N THR A 55 10.77 8.90 -20.27
CA THR A 55 11.42 7.71 -19.73
C THR A 55 10.90 7.36 -18.34
N GLY A 56 10.62 8.35 -17.50
CA GLY A 56 10.12 8.17 -16.14
C GLY A 56 8.60 7.99 -16.04
N ALA A 57 7.83 8.36 -17.08
CA ALA A 57 6.37 8.24 -17.07
C ALA A 57 5.79 7.30 -18.12
N VAL A 58 6.12 7.52 -19.39
CA VAL A 58 5.51 6.78 -20.49
C VAL A 58 6.00 5.33 -20.48
N ILE A 59 7.30 5.10 -20.36
CA ILE A 59 7.86 3.74 -20.39
C ILE A 59 7.35 2.88 -19.20
N PRO A 60 7.45 3.31 -17.92
CA PRO A 60 6.95 2.54 -16.79
C PRO A 60 5.44 2.32 -16.87
N SER A 61 4.66 3.32 -17.30
CA SER A 61 3.20 3.17 -17.41
C SER A 61 2.80 2.14 -18.46
N LEU A 62 3.49 2.09 -19.61
CA LEU A 62 3.28 1.05 -20.62
C LEU A 62 3.67 -0.33 -20.08
N ILE A 63 4.84 -0.47 -19.44
CA ILE A 63 5.28 -1.75 -18.86
C ILE A 63 4.27 -2.24 -17.80
N ILE A 64 3.80 -1.35 -16.94
CA ILE A 64 2.78 -1.67 -15.93
C ILE A 64 1.45 -2.04 -16.58
N ALA A 65 1.01 -1.31 -17.60
CA ALA A 65 -0.23 -1.58 -18.33
C ALA A 65 -0.19 -2.97 -18.99
N PHE A 66 0.86 -3.24 -19.79
CA PHE A 66 1.05 -4.53 -20.45
C PHE A 66 1.24 -5.66 -19.45
N GLY A 67 2.04 -5.45 -18.40
CA GLY A 67 2.25 -6.43 -17.33
C GLY A 67 0.95 -6.77 -16.58
N SER A 68 0.13 -5.77 -16.28
CA SER A 68 -1.18 -5.94 -15.63
C SER A 68 -2.15 -6.69 -16.54
N PHE A 69 -2.25 -6.27 -17.79
CA PHE A 69 -3.11 -6.91 -18.79
C PHE A 69 -2.74 -8.39 -18.98
N PHE A 70 -1.45 -8.68 -19.16
CA PHE A 70 -0.95 -10.05 -19.31
C PHE A 70 -1.24 -10.92 -18.09
N LEU A 71 -1.15 -10.36 -16.88
CA LEU A 71 -1.46 -11.09 -15.64
C LEU A 71 -2.95 -11.40 -15.50
N VAL A 72 -3.82 -10.47 -15.88
CA VAL A 72 -5.27 -10.71 -15.93
C VAL A 72 -5.61 -11.78 -16.97
N LEU A 73 -5.04 -11.66 -18.17
CA LEU A 73 -5.24 -12.63 -19.25
C LEU A 73 -4.81 -14.03 -18.81
N ARG A 74 -3.61 -14.15 -18.22
CA ARG A 74 -3.11 -15.42 -17.69
C ARG A 74 -4.02 -15.99 -16.60
N ALA A 75 -4.54 -15.16 -15.71
CA ALA A 75 -5.46 -15.60 -14.66
C ALA A 75 -6.78 -16.14 -15.25
N ILE A 76 -7.31 -15.49 -16.29
CA ILE A 76 -8.51 -15.95 -17.01
C ILE A 76 -8.23 -17.27 -17.74
N CYS A 77 -7.11 -17.36 -18.46
CA CYS A 77 -6.71 -18.60 -19.14
C CYS A 77 -6.53 -19.76 -18.15
N GLN A 78 -5.87 -19.53 -17.02
CA GLN A 78 -5.69 -20.55 -15.98
C GLN A 78 -7.03 -20.98 -15.37
N LYS A 79 -7.98 -20.05 -15.17
CA LYS A 79 -9.34 -20.38 -14.72
C LYS A 79 -10.07 -21.30 -15.70
N ARG A 80 -9.86 -21.08 -17.01
CA ARG A 80 -10.50 -21.88 -18.07
C ARG A 80 -9.84 -23.25 -18.24
N CYS A 81 -8.52 -23.36 -18.07
CA CYS A 81 -7.78 -24.61 -18.26
C CYS A 81 -7.76 -25.54 -17.04
N PHE A 82 -7.79 -25.02 -15.81
CA PHE A 82 -7.67 -25.85 -14.59
C PHE A 82 -8.92 -25.74 -13.70
N GLN A 83 -9.82 -26.72 -13.81
CA GLN A 83 -10.99 -26.91 -12.93
C GLN A 83 -10.64 -27.30 -11.47
N ARG A 84 -9.37 -27.25 -11.04
CA ARG A 84 -8.95 -27.64 -9.68
C ARG A 84 -9.09 -26.46 -8.70
N GLN A 85 -10.19 -26.47 -7.96
CA GLN A 85 -10.67 -25.42 -7.04
C GLN A 85 -9.69 -25.04 -5.90
N VAL A 86 -8.80 -25.95 -5.47
CA VAL A 86 -8.02 -25.78 -4.23
C VAL A 86 -6.80 -24.86 -4.40
N HIS A 87 -6.11 -24.91 -5.54
CA HIS A 87 -4.95 -24.03 -5.81
C HIS A 87 -5.37 -22.60 -6.23
N TRP A 88 -6.60 -22.45 -6.75
CA TRP A 88 -7.13 -21.18 -7.23
C TRP A 88 -7.16 -20.08 -6.17
N ARG A 89 -7.58 -20.40 -4.93
CA ARG A 89 -7.66 -19.42 -3.84
C ARG A 89 -6.30 -18.79 -3.50
N LYS A 90 -5.20 -19.50 -3.73
CA LYS A 90 -3.84 -18.98 -3.47
C LYS A 90 -3.41 -18.01 -4.58
N HIS A 91 -3.69 -18.34 -5.84
CA HIS A 91 -3.38 -17.47 -6.98
C HIS A 91 -4.22 -16.19 -7.00
N CYS A 92 -5.53 -16.25 -6.71
CA CYS A 92 -6.38 -15.06 -6.65
C CYS A 92 -5.89 -14.00 -5.66
N LYS A 93 -5.39 -14.41 -4.48
CA LYS A 93 -4.90 -13.45 -3.47
C LYS A 93 -3.71 -12.65 -3.98
N MET A 94 -2.81 -13.29 -4.72
CA MET A 94 -1.65 -12.64 -5.31
C MET A 94 -2.04 -11.69 -6.44
N THR A 95 -3.01 -12.09 -7.28
CA THR A 95 -3.55 -11.22 -8.33
C THR A 95 -4.22 -9.99 -7.74
N ILE A 96 -5.05 -10.14 -6.70
CA ILE A 96 -5.71 -9.01 -6.02
C ILE A 96 -4.67 -8.05 -5.44
N GLN A 97 -3.60 -8.56 -4.84
CA GLN A 97 -2.50 -7.73 -4.33
C GLN A 97 -1.89 -6.88 -5.44
N LEU A 98 -1.56 -7.51 -6.57
CA LEU A 98 -0.95 -6.77 -7.66
C LEU A 98 -1.91 -5.75 -8.26
N THR A 99 -3.18 -6.12 -8.45
CA THR A 99 -4.21 -5.19 -8.93
C THR A 99 -4.39 -4.00 -8.00
N ALA A 100 -4.27 -4.20 -6.67
CA ALA A 100 -4.32 -3.11 -5.71
C ALA A 100 -3.09 -2.19 -5.79
N ILE A 101 -1.89 -2.75 -6.03
CA ILE A 101 -0.68 -1.96 -6.23
C ILE A 101 -0.79 -1.14 -7.53
N THR A 102 -1.26 -1.76 -8.61
CA THR A 102 -1.39 -1.08 -9.90
C THR A 102 -2.48 -0.02 -9.87
N SER A 103 -3.62 -0.26 -9.21
CA SER A 103 -4.66 0.75 -9.04
C SER A 103 -4.18 1.94 -8.21
N LEU A 104 -3.44 1.69 -7.12
CA LEU A 104 -2.84 2.76 -6.32
C LEU A 104 -1.85 3.58 -7.14
N PHE A 105 -1.02 2.91 -7.95
CA PHE A 105 -0.10 3.57 -8.86
C PHE A 105 -0.86 4.47 -9.85
N TYR A 106 -1.89 3.95 -10.52
CA TYR A 106 -2.69 4.77 -11.44
C TYR A 106 -3.36 5.96 -10.73
N ILE A 107 -3.98 5.78 -9.55
CA ILE A 107 -4.66 6.87 -8.85
C ILE A 107 -3.69 8.02 -8.52
N LEU A 108 -2.48 7.71 -8.08
CA LEU A 108 -1.50 8.71 -7.65
C LEU A 108 -0.63 9.24 -8.81
N TYR A 109 -0.43 8.44 -9.85
CA TYR A 109 0.46 8.76 -10.97
C TYR A 109 -0.27 9.38 -12.18
N LEU A 110 -1.57 9.11 -12.34
CA LEU A 110 -2.36 9.62 -13.46
C LEU A 110 -2.55 11.16 -13.44
N PRO A 111 -2.76 11.82 -12.29
CA PRO A 111 -2.87 13.29 -12.25
C PRO A 111 -1.67 14.05 -12.86
N PRO A 112 -0.40 13.77 -12.48
CA PRO A 112 0.73 14.44 -13.10
C PRO A 112 0.87 14.12 -14.60
N VAL A 113 0.57 12.89 -15.03
CA VAL A 113 0.61 12.52 -16.46
C VAL A 113 -0.42 13.32 -17.27
N ILE A 114 -1.64 13.48 -16.77
CA ILE A 114 -2.67 14.29 -17.42
C ILE A 114 -2.19 15.74 -17.53
N LEU A 115 -1.63 16.30 -16.46
CA LEU A 115 -1.16 17.68 -16.46
C LEU A 115 -0.01 17.90 -17.45
N SER A 116 0.97 16.98 -17.49
CA SER A 116 2.07 17.03 -18.47
C SER A 116 1.56 16.88 -19.90
N THR A 117 0.57 16.02 -20.14
CA THR A 117 -0.05 15.84 -21.46
C THR A 117 -0.83 17.09 -21.88
N ALA A 118 -1.56 17.73 -20.97
CA ALA A 118 -2.25 18.98 -21.24
C ALA A 118 -1.27 20.10 -21.63
N LYS A 119 -0.13 20.21 -20.93
CA LYS A 119 0.94 21.16 -21.28
C LYS A 119 1.51 20.90 -22.69
N LEU A 120 1.70 19.62 -23.06
CA LEU A 120 2.13 19.23 -24.41
C LEU A 120 1.12 19.62 -25.50
N LEU A 121 -0.17 19.67 -25.18
CA LEU A 121 -1.24 20.11 -26.08
C LEU A 121 -1.35 21.65 -26.20
N GLY A 122 -0.43 22.41 -25.60
CA GLY A 122 -0.41 23.87 -25.66
C GLY A 122 -1.19 24.57 -24.56
N VAL A 123 -1.62 23.85 -23.51
CA VAL A 123 -2.20 24.50 -22.32
C VAL A 123 -1.12 25.36 -21.65
N PRO A 124 -1.41 26.64 -21.35
CA PRO A 124 -0.43 27.54 -20.74
C PRO A 124 0.14 27.00 -19.43
N SER A 125 1.44 27.19 -19.21
CA SER A 125 2.18 26.65 -18.06
C SER A 125 1.71 27.16 -16.69
N TYR A 126 1.04 28.32 -16.63
CA TYR A 126 0.47 28.85 -15.38
C TYR A 126 -0.72 28.01 -14.90
N VAL A 127 -1.46 27.38 -15.82
CA VAL A 127 -2.61 26.53 -15.50
C VAL A 127 -2.11 25.24 -14.86
N GLY A 128 -2.40 25.08 -13.57
CA GLY A 128 -2.01 23.88 -12.81
C GLY A 128 -0.57 23.90 -12.29
N SER A 129 0.10 25.06 -12.29
CA SER A 129 1.42 25.22 -11.66
C SER A 129 1.39 24.83 -10.17
N ASP A 130 0.40 25.30 -9.42
CA ASP A 130 0.20 24.93 -8.01
C ASP A 130 -0.09 23.43 -7.85
N TYR A 131 -0.93 22.86 -8.73
CA TYR A 131 -1.28 21.45 -8.71
C TYR A 131 -0.09 20.53 -9.00
N SER A 132 0.86 20.98 -9.83
CA SER A 132 2.07 20.21 -10.15
C SER A 132 2.90 19.89 -8.90
N LEU A 133 3.02 20.86 -7.98
CA LEU A 133 3.76 20.68 -6.72
C LEU A 133 3.11 19.61 -5.83
N TYR A 134 1.77 19.63 -5.72
CA TYR A 134 1.03 18.61 -4.98
C TYR A 134 1.11 17.24 -5.67
N ALA A 135 1.05 17.19 -7.01
CA ALA A 135 1.15 15.93 -7.74
C ALA A 135 2.51 15.25 -7.52
N ASP A 136 3.60 16.02 -7.55
CA ASP A 136 4.94 15.52 -7.25
C ASP A 136 5.07 15.05 -5.79
N PHE A 137 4.40 15.73 -4.87
CA PHE A 137 4.30 15.29 -3.48
C PHE A 137 3.61 13.94 -3.36
N PHE A 138 2.42 13.79 -3.95
CA PHE A 138 1.67 12.53 -3.92
C PHE A 138 2.41 11.38 -4.60
N LYS A 139 3.20 11.66 -5.65
CA LYS A 139 4.06 10.67 -6.29
C LYS A 139 5.07 10.06 -5.29
N LYS A 140 5.66 10.87 -4.41
CA LYS A 140 6.59 10.39 -3.37
C LYS A 140 5.89 9.51 -2.32
N PHE A 141 4.60 9.75 -2.06
CA PHE A 141 3.80 8.91 -1.14
C PHE A 141 3.61 7.47 -1.64
N ILE A 142 3.72 7.22 -2.94
CA ILE A 142 3.61 5.86 -3.50
C ILE A 142 4.63 4.93 -2.83
N ILE A 143 5.87 5.39 -2.64
CA ILE A 143 6.94 4.60 -2.02
C ILE A 143 6.60 4.25 -0.57
N PHE A 144 6.01 5.19 0.16
CA PHE A 144 5.55 4.96 1.54
C PHE A 144 4.35 4.03 1.61
N LEU A 145 3.42 4.09 0.65
CA LEU A 145 2.21 3.27 0.64
C LEU A 145 2.46 1.84 0.13
N LEU A 146 3.50 1.64 -0.67
CA LEU A 146 3.89 0.33 -1.22
C LEU A 146 4.03 -0.76 -0.14
N PRO A 147 4.80 -0.57 0.94
CA PRO A 147 4.88 -1.57 2.01
C PRO A 147 3.51 -1.81 2.66
N PHE A 148 2.66 -0.80 2.86
CA PHE A 148 1.32 -0.99 3.45
C PHE A 148 0.42 -1.86 2.56
N THR A 149 0.45 -1.64 1.24
CA THR A 149 -0.32 -2.49 0.30
C THR A 149 0.18 -3.95 0.31
N CYS A 150 1.49 -4.15 0.43
CA CYS A 150 2.10 -5.47 0.57
C CYS A 150 1.79 -6.14 1.92
N PHE A 151 1.86 -5.41 3.04
CA PHE A 151 1.52 -5.92 4.36
C PHE A 151 0.04 -6.30 4.45
N GLY A 152 -0.83 -5.49 3.85
CA GLY A 152 -2.26 -5.75 3.79
C GLY A 152 -2.61 -7.07 3.11
N THR A 153 -1.76 -7.62 2.26
CA THR A 153 -2.04 -8.82 1.46
C THR A 153 -1.41 -10.09 2.01
N LEU A 154 -0.48 -9.99 2.97
CA LEU A 154 -0.01 -11.14 3.74
C LEU A 154 -1.13 -11.64 4.67
N SER A 155 -1.89 -12.61 4.18
CA SER A 155 -2.97 -13.26 4.96
C SER A 155 -2.53 -13.78 6.33
N LYS A 156 -1.25 -14.17 6.51
CA LYS A 156 -0.69 -14.54 7.81
C LYS A 156 -0.68 -13.35 8.80
N VAL A 157 -0.29 -12.17 8.33
CA VAL A 157 -0.24 -10.94 9.15
C VAL A 157 -1.64 -10.48 9.48
N GLN A 158 -2.54 -10.43 8.50
CA GLN A 158 -3.96 -10.12 8.73
C GLN A 158 -4.59 -11.04 9.78
N ASN A 159 -4.31 -12.35 9.71
CA ASN A 159 -4.84 -13.31 10.68
C ASN A 159 -4.25 -13.08 12.08
N ARG A 160 -2.98 -12.69 12.19
CA ARG A 160 -2.37 -12.32 13.48
C ARG A 160 -2.97 -11.04 14.05
N ILE A 161 -3.18 -10.01 13.23
CA ILE A 161 -3.81 -8.75 13.66
C ILE A 161 -5.26 -9.01 14.10
N LYS A 162 -6.04 -9.77 13.33
CA LYS A 162 -7.41 -10.16 13.72
C LYS A 162 -7.44 -10.96 15.02
N LYS A 163 -6.45 -11.86 15.22
CA LYS A 163 -6.32 -12.62 16.47
C LYS A 163 -5.98 -11.69 17.64
N MET A 164 -5.03 -10.77 17.48
CA MET A 164 -4.72 -9.75 18.49
C MET A 164 -5.92 -8.88 18.82
N LEU A 165 -6.62 -8.34 17.82
CA LEU A 165 -7.81 -7.51 18.00
C LEU A 165 -8.93 -8.28 18.72
N ARG A 166 -9.19 -9.55 18.36
CA ARG A 166 -10.15 -10.39 19.10
C ARG A 166 -9.71 -10.61 20.54
N CYS A 167 -8.42 -10.88 20.80
CA CYS A 167 -7.91 -11.04 22.15
C CYS A 167 -8.08 -9.76 22.96
N CYS A 168 -7.74 -8.59 22.41
CA CYS A 168 -7.92 -7.29 23.07
C CYS A 168 -9.40 -7.00 23.34
N TYR A 169 -10.28 -7.24 22.36
CA TYR A 169 -11.71 -7.06 22.50
C TYR A 169 -12.33 -8.00 23.55
N GLN A 170 -11.92 -9.26 23.58
CA GLN A 170 -12.33 -10.23 24.61
C GLN A 170 -11.79 -9.86 26.00
N ARG A 171 -10.61 -9.24 26.08
CA ARG A 171 -10.02 -8.79 27.34
C ARG A 171 -10.82 -7.63 27.94
N GLN A 172 -11.30 -6.70 27.12
CA GLN A 172 -12.20 -5.62 27.57
C GLN A 172 -13.56 -6.15 28.08
N ARG A 173 -14.11 -7.20 27.46
CA ARG A 173 -15.37 -7.82 27.93
C ARG A 173 -15.27 -8.55 29.27
N ARG A 174 -14.08 -8.99 29.71
CA ARG A 174 -13.93 -9.71 30.99
C ARG A 174 -13.87 -8.80 32.23
N VAL A 175 -13.80 -7.49 32.07
CA VAL A 175 -13.64 -6.54 33.20
C VAL A 175 -14.99 -6.00 33.71
N ILE A 176 -16.10 -6.28 33.04
CA ILE A 176 -17.44 -5.91 33.54
C ILE A 176 -18.00 -7.10 34.32
N ILE A 177 -17.61 -7.22 35.60
CA ILE A 177 -18.36 -8.02 36.58
C ILE A 177 -19.54 -7.15 37.01
N PRO A 178 -20.79 -7.48 36.66
CA PRO A 178 -21.94 -6.75 37.16
C PRO A 178 -22.01 -6.91 38.68
N TYR A 179 -21.92 -5.78 39.38
CA TYR A 179 -22.00 -5.69 40.85
C TYR A 179 -23.28 -6.32 41.44
N ASP A 180 -24.31 -6.57 40.63
CA ASP A 180 -25.57 -7.18 41.04
C ASP A 180 -25.45 -8.64 41.52
N THR A 181 -24.32 -9.30 41.30
CA THR A 181 -24.15 -10.71 41.74
C THR A 181 -23.76 -10.83 43.21
N TYR A 182 -23.29 -9.76 43.86
CA TYR A 182 -22.86 -9.80 45.27
C TYR A 182 -23.95 -9.47 46.30
N MET A 183 -25.13 -8.98 45.88
CA MET A 183 -26.22 -8.63 46.80
C MET A 183 -27.24 -9.74 47.04
N LYS A 184 -27.17 -10.88 46.31
CA LYS A 184 -28.19 -11.95 46.44
C LYS A 184 -27.81 -13.13 47.35
N THR A 185 -26.56 -13.22 47.80
CA THR A 185 -26.09 -14.37 48.61
C THR A 185 -26.12 -14.11 50.12
N THR A 186 -26.46 -12.90 50.56
CA THR A 186 -26.51 -12.51 51.99
C THR A 186 -27.91 -12.54 52.60
N LYS A 187 -28.86 -13.28 52.01
CA LYS A 187 -30.23 -13.35 52.54
C LYS A 187 -30.78 -14.74 52.87
N ASN A 188 -29.99 -15.82 52.79
CA ASN A 188 -30.53 -17.18 52.98
C ASN A 188 -29.70 -18.17 53.82
N ASN A 189 -28.72 -17.71 54.61
CA ASN A 189 -28.07 -18.58 55.62
C ASN A 189 -28.43 -18.13 57.03
N GLY A 190 -29.68 -18.42 57.38
CA GLY A 190 -30.21 -18.35 58.73
C GLY A 190 -30.93 -19.64 59.06
N THR A 191 -30.23 -20.79 59.02
CA THR A 191 -30.61 -22.01 59.76
C THR A 191 -29.44 -22.99 59.75
N LEU A 192 -28.55 -22.84 60.75
CA LEU A 192 -27.65 -23.88 61.21
C LEU A 192 -28.51 -25.01 61.83
N GLN A 193 -28.70 -26.09 61.09
CA GLN A 193 -29.20 -27.35 61.64
C GLN A 193 -27.99 -28.26 61.89
N LEU A 194 -27.52 -28.25 63.14
CA LEU A 194 -26.64 -29.27 63.73
C LEU A 194 -27.46 -30.55 63.87
N LYS A 195 -27.32 -31.50 62.94
CA LYS A 195 -27.84 -32.87 63.14
C LYS A 195 -26.68 -33.80 63.51
N ASN A 196 -26.48 -33.87 64.82
CA ASN A 196 -25.68 -34.86 65.51
C ASN A 196 -26.20 -36.28 65.27
N GLY A 197 -25.26 -37.22 65.17
CA GLY A 197 -25.37 -38.59 65.67
C GLY A 197 -26.12 -39.59 64.80
N ILE A 198 -25.49 -40.73 64.52
CA ILE A 198 -25.74 -41.98 65.25
C ILE A 198 -24.91 -43.13 64.64
N HIS A 199 -24.17 -43.78 65.52
CA HIS A 199 -23.61 -45.13 65.49
C HIS A 199 -24.30 -46.17 64.58
N ARG A 200 -23.48 -47.05 63.99
CA ARG A 200 -23.49 -48.53 64.13
C ARG A 200 -22.38 -49.11 63.24
N THR A 201 -21.32 -49.64 63.85
CA THR A 201 -21.00 -51.09 64.01
C THR A 201 -20.88 -51.81 62.68
#